data_AF-A0AAU4R4R3-F1
#
_entry.id   AF-A0AAU4R4R3-F1
#
_cell.length_a   1.000
_cell.length_b   1.000
_cell.length_c   1.000
_cell.angle_alpha   90.00
_cell.angle_beta   90.00
_cell.angle_gamma   90.00
#
_symmetry.space_group_name_H-M   'P 1'
#
loop_
_entity.id
_entity.type
_entity.pdbx_description
1 polymer ?
#
loop_
_entity_poly.entity_id
_entity_poly.type
_entity_poly.pdbx_seq_one_letter_code
_entity_poly.pdbx_strand_id
1 'polypeptide(L)'
;MVYAKNGEFPELAKHIEYAQNTKNLPGKHGTTRYLTRLTNKEKIKENRNTACPSSLERPPGKQCDEYPFASTWQGAKTGGGDFSRRMINGTQNEDGGRALSRFYLYNRILEKDRFLVWIK
;
A
#
# COMPACT_ATOMS: atom_id res chain seq x y z
N MET A 1 -10.14 3.81 -2.67
CA MET A 1 -9.23 4.66 -1.87
C MET A 1 -8.71 5.80 -2.74
N VAL A 2 -8.49 6.99 -2.18
CA VAL A 2 -7.94 8.14 -2.90
C VAL A 2 -6.73 8.71 -2.15
N TYR A 3 -5.63 8.91 -2.84
CA TYR A 3 -4.45 9.66 -2.39
C TYR A 3 -4.19 10.82 -3.36
N ALA A 4 -3.50 11.88 -2.92
CA ALA A 4 -3.22 13.03 -3.78
C ALA A 4 -1.75 13.45 -3.69
N LYS A 5 -1.11 13.74 -4.83
CA LYS A 5 0.30 14.17 -4.89
C LYS A 5 0.54 15.57 -4.34
N ASN A 6 -0.51 16.38 -4.26
CA ASN A 6 -0.52 17.73 -3.67
C ASN A 6 -1.31 17.76 -2.34
N GLY A 7 -1.56 16.59 -1.73
CA GLY A 7 -2.33 16.46 -0.49
C GLY A 7 -1.46 16.24 0.75
N GLU A 8 -2.04 15.59 1.78
CA GLU A 8 -1.42 15.39 3.11
C GLU A 8 -0.19 14.47 3.11
N PHE A 9 -0.10 13.54 2.15
CA PHE A 9 0.93 12.49 2.10
C PHE A 9 1.51 12.32 0.67
N PRO A 10 2.19 13.35 0.15
CA PRO A 10 2.63 13.41 -1.25
C PRO A 10 3.68 12.35 -1.63
N GLU A 11 4.60 11.95 -0.74
CA GLU A 11 5.59 10.91 -1.01
C GLU A 11 4.95 9.53 -1.16
N LEU A 12 3.96 9.22 -0.31
CA LEU A 12 3.14 8.00 -0.41
C LEU A 12 2.40 7.96 -1.75
N ALA A 13 1.70 9.04 -2.10
CA ALA A 13 0.97 9.14 -3.36
C ALA A 13 1.88 8.94 -4.58
N LYS A 14 3.07 9.55 -4.58
CA LYS A 14 4.09 9.37 -5.63
C LYS A 14 4.61 7.94 -5.70
N HIS A 15 4.78 7.25 -4.56
CA HIS A 15 5.21 5.86 -4.56
C HIS A 15 4.14 4.93 -5.14
N ILE A 16 2.87 5.10 -4.73
CA ILE A 16 1.75 4.31 -5.28
C ILE A 16 1.59 4.55 -6.79
N GLU A 17 1.69 5.81 -7.25
CA GLU A 17 1.63 6.12 -8.68
C GLU A 17 2.74 5.42 -9.47
N TYR A 18 3.98 5.47 -8.97
CA TYR A 18 5.12 4.77 -9.57
C TYR A 18 4.88 3.25 -9.62
N ALA A 19 4.39 2.67 -8.53
CA ALA A 19 4.09 1.25 -8.44
C ALA A 19 3.01 0.84 -9.49
N GLN A 20 1.95 1.63 -9.61
CA GLN A 20 0.86 1.38 -10.55
C GLN A 20 1.27 1.59 -12.03
N ASN A 21 1.97 2.69 -12.32
CA ASN A 21 2.23 3.12 -13.70
C ASN A 21 3.54 2.56 -14.26
N THR A 22 4.60 2.54 -13.45
CA THR A 22 5.94 2.16 -13.92
C THR A 22 6.20 0.68 -13.68
N LYS A 23 5.83 0.14 -12.52
CA LYS A 23 5.94 -1.30 -12.24
C LYS A 23 4.74 -2.11 -12.71
N ASN A 24 3.72 -1.45 -13.25
CA ASN A 24 2.49 -2.09 -13.74
C ASN A 24 1.85 -3.01 -12.67
N LEU A 25 1.88 -2.59 -11.40
CA LEU A 25 1.26 -3.33 -10.29
C LEU A 25 -0.26 -3.08 -10.26
N PRO A 26 -1.07 -4.00 -9.71
CA PRO A 26 -2.53 -3.88 -9.69
C PRO A 26 -3.01 -2.72 -8.79
N GLY A 27 -4.29 -2.39 -8.89
CA GLY A 27 -4.99 -1.46 -8.01
C GLY A 27 -5.17 -0.06 -8.57
N LYS A 28 -4.76 0.20 -9.82
CA LYS A 28 -4.95 1.51 -10.46
C LYS A 28 -6.42 1.77 -10.77
N HIS A 29 -6.93 2.93 -10.37
CA HIS A 29 -8.27 3.40 -10.74
C HIS A 29 -8.47 3.43 -12.26
N GLY A 30 -9.68 3.09 -12.73
CA GLY A 30 -9.99 2.98 -14.16
C GLY A 30 -9.47 1.70 -14.83
N THR A 31 -9.02 0.71 -14.06
CA THR A 31 -8.59 -0.60 -14.56
C THR A 31 -9.41 -1.73 -13.93
N THR A 32 -9.26 -2.95 -14.45
CA THR A 32 -9.90 -4.17 -13.91
C THR A 32 -8.95 -5.01 -13.04
N ARG A 33 -7.74 -4.53 -12.78
CA ARG A 33 -6.74 -5.22 -11.95
C ARG A 33 -6.89 -4.74 -10.51
N TYR A 34 -7.77 -5.38 -9.75
CA TYR A 34 -8.13 -4.95 -8.40
C TYR A 34 -7.07 -5.28 -7.35
N LEU A 35 -7.05 -4.47 -6.28
CA LEU A 35 -6.57 -4.96 -4.99
C LEU A 35 -7.72 -5.67 -4.29
N THR A 36 -7.38 -6.69 -3.52
CA THR A 36 -8.32 -7.50 -2.76
C THR A 36 -7.94 -7.43 -1.29
N ARG A 37 -8.86 -7.00 -0.43
CA ARG A 37 -8.61 -6.85 1.00
C ARG A 37 -8.24 -8.18 1.67
N LEU A 38 -7.20 -8.12 2.50
CA LEU A 38 -6.73 -9.19 3.37
C LEU A 38 -6.80 -8.72 4.84
N THR A 39 -7.37 -9.53 5.71
CA THR A 39 -7.62 -9.25 7.13
C THR A 39 -6.89 -10.19 8.08
N ASN A 40 -6.43 -11.36 7.61
CA ASN A 40 -5.63 -12.28 8.42
C ASN A 40 -4.30 -11.61 8.84
N LYS A 41 -4.10 -11.45 10.16
CA LYS A 41 -2.98 -10.70 10.74
C LYS A 41 -1.60 -11.33 10.46
N GLU A 42 -1.54 -12.65 10.41
CA GLU A 42 -0.30 -13.39 10.15
C GLU A 42 0.16 -13.15 8.71
N LYS A 43 -0.74 -13.30 7.74
CA LYS A 43 -0.44 -13.02 6.32
C LYS A 43 -0.09 -11.55 6.07
N ILE A 44 -0.73 -10.63 6.77
CA ILE A 44 -0.37 -9.20 6.72
C ILE A 44 1.07 -9.01 7.23
N LYS A 45 1.43 -9.67 8.33
CA LYS A 45 2.80 -9.62 8.87
C LYS A 45 3.80 -10.24 7.91
N GLU A 46 3.47 -11.36 7.26
CA GLU A 46 4.30 -11.97 6.23
C GLU A 46 4.53 -11.05 5.03
N ASN A 47 3.46 -10.41 4.52
CA ASN A 47 3.56 -9.40 3.46
C ASN A 47 4.50 -8.27 3.87
N ARG A 48 4.30 -7.71 5.07
CA ARG A 48 5.14 -6.60 5.59
C ARG A 48 6.59 -7.01 5.77
N ASN A 49 6.86 -8.18 6.32
CA ASN A 49 8.22 -8.66 6.52
C ASN A 49 8.92 -8.96 5.19
N THR A 50 8.17 -9.34 4.16
CA THR A 50 8.72 -9.62 2.82
C THR A 50 9.08 -8.33 2.10
N ALA A 51 8.20 -7.33 2.09
CA ALA A 51 8.48 -6.05 1.44
C ALA A 51 9.41 -5.15 2.27
N CYS A 52 9.18 -5.06 3.58
CA CYS A 52 9.85 -4.16 4.50
C CYS A 52 10.46 -4.89 5.72
N PRO A 53 11.42 -5.83 5.52
CA PRO A 53 12.05 -6.54 6.62
C PRO A 53 12.76 -5.60 7.60
N SER A 54 12.92 -6.03 8.86
CA SER A 54 13.60 -5.25 9.90
C SER A 54 15.06 -4.93 9.54
N SER A 55 15.71 -5.79 8.75
CA SER A 55 17.08 -5.62 8.28
C SER A 55 17.30 -4.46 7.31
N LEU A 56 16.24 -3.86 6.75
CA LEU A 56 16.40 -2.67 5.92
C LEU A 56 16.85 -1.47 6.76
N GLU A 57 17.89 -0.79 6.30
CA GLU A 57 18.27 0.51 6.83
C GLU A 57 17.11 1.50 6.63
N ARG A 58 16.75 2.19 7.72
CA ARG A 58 15.72 3.23 7.72
C ARG A 58 16.40 4.54 8.09
N PRO A 59 16.65 5.43 7.12
CA PRO A 59 17.21 6.74 7.42
C PRO A 59 16.36 7.49 8.44
N PRO A 60 16.94 8.40 9.23
CA PRO A 60 16.18 9.21 10.19
C PRO A 60 14.98 9.90 9.55
N GLY A 61 13.81 9.77 10.18
CA GLY A 61 12.55 10.35 9.68
C GLY A 61 11.94 9.64 8.46
N LYS A 62 12.51 8.53 7.99
CA LYS A 62 11.97 7.72 6.90
C LYS A 62 11.45 6.36 7.39
N GLN A 63 10.42 5.87 6.73
CA GLN A 63 9.86 4.53 6.92
C GLN A 63 9.75 3.82 5.58
N CYS A 64 9.78 2.48 5.63
CA CYS A 64 9.56 1.65 4.47
C CYS A 64 8.06 1.58 4.16
N ASP A 65 7.69 2.08 2.99
CA ASP A 65 6.35 1.94 2.41
C ASP A 65 6.34 0.83 1.35
N GLU A 66 5.19 0.19 1.19
CA GLU A 66 5.02 -1.01 0.36
C GLU A 66 3.73 -0.95 -0.46
N TYR A 67 3.84 -1.34 -1.74
CA TYR A 67 2.70 -1.49 -2.63
C TYR A 67 2.86 -2.73 -3.53
N PRO A 68 1.85 -3.60 -3.66
CA PRO A 68 0.53 -3.53 -3.04
C PRO A 68 0.57 -3.61 -1.51
N PHE A 69 -0.42 -2.98 -0.84
CA PHE A 69 -0.42 -2.86 0.62
C PHE A 69 -0.36 -4.24 1.31
N ALA A 70 0.32 -4.37 2.45
CA ALA A 70 0.37 -5.64 3.17
C ALA A 70 -1.02 -6.19 3.56
N SER A 71 -2.02 -5.32 3.71
CA SER A 71 -3.41 -5.68 3.93
C SER A 71 -4.20 -5.98 2.65
N THR A 72 -3.52 -6.49 1.63
CA THR A 72 -4.12 -7.00 0.40
C THR A 72 -3.55 -8.37 0.04
N TRP A 73 -4.34 -9.19 -0.66
CA TRP A 73 -3.89 -10.48 -1.17
C TRP A 73 -2.78 -10.34 -2.23
N GLN A 74 -2.67 -9.18 -2.89
CA GLN A 74 -1.59 -8.87 -3.81
C GLN A 74 -0.31 -8.37 -3.11
N GLY A 75 -0.29 -8.32 -1.76
CA GLY A 75 0.90 -7.95 -1.01
C GLY A 75 2.10 -8.86 -1.28
N ALA A 76 3.29 -8.42 -0.89
CA ALA A 76 4.57 -8.97 -1.33
C ALA A 76 4.74 -10.50 -1.18
N LYS A 77 4.16 -11.14 -0.15
CA LYS A 77 4.22 -12.59 0.04
C LYS A 77 3.06 -13.30 -0.63
N THR A 78 1.84 -12.85 -0.36
CA THR A 78 0.61 -13.53 -0.80
C THR A 78 0.35 -13.37 -2.30
N GLY A 79 0.88 -12.29 -2.91
CA GLY A 79 0.69 -11.93 -4.31
C GLY A 79 1.76 -12.46 -5.27
N GLY A 80 2.66 -13.33 -4.81
CA GLY A 80 3.67 -13.96 -5.66
C GLY A 80 5.00 -13.21 -5.80
N GLY A 81 5.26 -12.18 -4.99
CA GLY A 81 6.57 -11.51 -4.93
C GLY A 81 6.69 -10.19 -5.71
N ASP A 82 5.71 -9.83 -6.54
CA ASP A 82 5.72 -8.57 -7.26
C ASP A 82 5.25 -7.41 -6.39
N PHE A 83 6.19 -6.57 -5.96
CA PHE A 83 5.91 -5.37 -5.17
C PHE A 83 6.88 -4.22 -5.48
N SER A 84 6.50 -3.06 -4.99
CA SER A 84 7.33 -1.86 -4.90
C SER A 84 7.53 -1.52 -3.44
N ARG A 85 8.76 -1.14 -3.09
CA ARG A 85 9.08 -0.56 -1.79
C ARG A 85 9.81 0.76 -1.97
N ARG A 86 9.62 1.69 -1.04
CA ARG A 86 10.36 2.94 -1.01
C ARG A 86 10.47 3.46 0.42
N MET A 87 11.61 4.04 0.76
CA MET A 87 11.74 4.81 2.00
C MET A 87 11.09 6.19 1.78
N ILE A 88 10.03 6.47 2.52
CA ILE A 88 9.28 7.74 2.45
C ILE A 88 9.23 8.41 3.81
N ASN A 89 8.85 9.69 3.88
CA ASN A 89 8.64 10.40 5.13
C ASN A 89 7.75 9.58 6.09
N GLY A 90 8.25 9.35 7.32
CA GLY A 90 7.59 8.46 8.28
C GLY A 90 6.21 8.94 8.69
N THR A 91 6.02 10.23 8.93
CA THR A 91 4.71 10.81 9.24
C THR A 91 3.73 10.58 8.10
N GLN A 92 4.13 10.86 6.85
CA GLN A 92 3.25 10.62 5.70
C GLN A 92 2.87 9.14 5.54
N ASN A 93 3.80 8.22 5.84
CA ASN A 93 3.54 6.79 5.79
C ASN A 93 2.51 6.34 6.84
N GLU A 94 2.69 6.77 8.08
CA GLU A 94 1.79 6.43 9.19
C GLU A 94 0.39 7.02 8.98
N ASP A 95 0.31 8.31 8.65
CA ASP A 95 -0.93 9.03 8.40
C ASP A 95 -1.68 8.45 7.20
N GLY A 96 -0.95 8.14 6.12
CA GLY A 96 -1.51 7.47 4.94
C GLY A 96 -2.01 6.05 5.23
N GLY A 97 -1.34 5.31 6.13
CA GLY A 97 -1.81 4.04 6.64
C GLY A 97 -3.07 4.16 7.51
N ARG A 98 -3.17 5.20 8.34
CA ARG A 98 -4.41 5.52 9.09
C ARG A 98 -5.56 5.87 8.15
N ALA A 99 -5.30 6.65 7.10
CA ALA A 99 -6.29 6.96 6.07
C ALA A 99 -6.78 5.69 5.35
N LEU A 100 -5.88 4.76 5.01
CA LEU A 100 -6.25 3.46 4.46
C LEU A 100 -7.14 2.64 5.41
N SER A 101 -6.78 2.61 6.69
CA SER A 101 -7.58 1.93 7.73
C SER A 101 -9.00 2.51 7.84
N ARG A 102 -9.11 3.85 7.83
CA ARG A 102 -10.41 4.56 7.81
C ARG A 102 -11.20 4.26 6.54
N PHE A 103 -10.55 4.20 5.37
CA PHE A 103 -11.19 3.80 4.12
C PHE A 103 -11.82 2.41 4.25
N TYR A 104 -11.10 1.43 4.80
CA TYR A 104 -11.64 0.09 5.02
C TYR A 104 -12.83 0.10 5.98
N LEU A 105 -12.73 0.85 7.09
CA LEU A 105 -13.78 0.93 8.09
C LEU A 105 -15.06 1.58 7.54
N TYR A 106 -14.95 2.80 7.00
CA TYR A 106 -16.11 3.60 6.60
C TYR A 106 -16.81 3.08 5.34
N ASN A 107 -16.06 2.42 4.45
CA ASN A 107 -16.65 1.82 3.24
C ASN A 107 -16.97 0.34 3.44
N ARG A 108 -16.81 -0.19 4.67
CA ARG A 108 -17.04 -1.61 5.00
C ARG A 108 -16.34 -2.57 4.03
N ILE A 109 -15.08 -2.29 3.73
CA ILE A 109 -14.27 -3.18 2.87
C ILE A 109 -13.84 -4.38 3.71
N LEU A 110 -14.51 -5.51 3.48
CA LEU A 110 -14.31 -6.76 4.19
C LEU A 110 -13.28 -7.63 3.51
N GLU A 111 -12.96 -8.76 4.14
CA GLU A 111 -12.12 -9.80 3.56
C GLU A 111 -12.59 -10.16 2.14
N LYS A 112 -11.63 -10.22 1.19
CA LYS A 112 -11.86 -10.48 -0.24
C LYS A 112 -12.58 -9.39 -1.03
N ASP A 113 -13.00 -8.28 -0.42
CA ASP A 113 -13.56 -7.18 -1.19
C ASP A 113 -12.51 -6.54 -2.11
N ARG A 114 -12.98 -6.22 -3.32
CA ARG A 114 -12.16 -5.62 -4.37
C ARG A 114 -12.26 -4.11 -4.29
N PHE A 115 -11.11 -3.44 -4.42
CA PHE A 115 -11.06 -1.99 -4.49
C PHE A 115 -9.92 -1.52 -5.38
N LEU A 116 -10.03 -0.26 -5.83
CA LEU A 116 -9.00 0.45 -6.56
C LEU A 116 -8.54 1.67 -5.76
N VAL A 117 -7.33 2.11 -6.09
CA VAL A 117 -6.67 3.28 -5.53
C VAL A 117 -6.51 4.31 -6.64
N TRP A 118 -7.08 5.49 -6.42
CA TRP A 118 -6.95 6.63 -7.31
C TRP A 118 -5.89 7.58 -6.77
N ILE A 119 -4.88 7.89 -7.58
CA ILE A 119 -3.96 8.99 -7.32
C ILE A 119 -4.46 10.23 -8.07
N LYS A 120 -4.77 11.28 -7.32
CA LYS A 120 -5.09 12.62 -7.83
C LYS A 120 -3.84 13.48 -7.95
#